data_AF-A0A228HEE4-F1
#
_entry.id   AF-A0A228HEE4-F1
#
_cell.length_a   1.000
_cell.length_b   1.000
_cell.length_c   1.000
_cell.angle_alpha   90.00
_cell.angle_beta   90.00
_cell.angle_gamma   90.00
#
_symmetry.space_group_name_H-M   'P 1'
#
loop_
_entity.id
_entity.type
_entity.pdbx_description
1 polymer ?
#
loop_
_entity_poly.entity_id
_entity_poly.type
_entity_poly.pdbx_seq_one_letter_code
_entity_poly.pdbx_strand_id
1 'polypeptide(L)'
;MGFFELSDAAAMLRKARRELDRLAREPSIDHVFNFFVTAHSVTDYLKGTVAEADRSALLAEPDIQLCRDVSNKAKHMRLDRGRPDPATHRASGALGSAPFNTVALNASGERWVRWPDGTEVEMQSFGTRVLARLEQFLTAHGIAS
;
A
#
# COMPACT_ATOMS: atom_id res chain seq x y z
N MET A 1 -0.80 -14.02 -27.51
CA MET A 1 -1.22 -12.85 -26.73
C MET A 1 -1.94 -13.36 -25.50
N GLY A 2 -1.31 -13.25 -24.33
CA GLY A 2 -1.89 -13.69 -23.06
C GLY A 2 -2.71 -12.56 -22.44
N PHE A 3 -3.88 -12.88 -21.88
CA PHE A 3 -4.88 -11.91 -21.38
C PHE A 3 -4.43 -11.11 -20.13
N PHE A 4 -3.25 -11.40 -19.56
CA PHE A 4 -2.68 -10.70 -18.40
C PHE A 4 -1.17 -10.43 -18.61
N GLU A 5 -0.83 -9.29 -19.22
CA GLU A 5 0.57 -8.86 -19.46
C GLU A 5 1.16 -8.06 -18.29
N LEU A 6 0.96 -8.51 -17.06
CA LEU A 6 1.74 -8.04 -15.91
C LEU A 6 2.92 -8.98 -15.74
N SER A 7 3.95 -8.80 -16.56
CA SER A 7 5.09 -9.73 -16.67
C SER A 7 6.20 -9.48 -15.67
N ASP A 8 6.33 -8.25 -15.16
CA ASP A 8 7.49 -7.80 -14.41
C ASP A 8 7.15 -6.70 -13.39
N ALA A 9 8.13 -6.40 -12.54
CA ALA A 9 8.01 -5.40 -11.49
C ALA A 9 7.72 -3.99 -12.05
N ALA A 10 8.24 -3.63 -13.24
CA ALA A 10 7.98 -2.35 -13.86
C ALA A 10 6.52 -2.22 -14.34
N ALA A 11 5.96 -3.29 -14.92
CA ALA A 11 4.54 -3.36 -15.29
C ALA A 11 3.63 -3.22 -14.07
N MET A 12 4.00 -3.88 -12.96
CA MET A 12 3.30 -3.76 -11.69
C MET A 12 3.41 -2.35 -11.08
N LEU A 13 4.57 -1.70 -11.17
CA LEU A 13 4.75 -0.31 -10.75
C LEU A 13 3.85 0.64 -11.57
N ARG A 14 3.81 0.49 -12.90
CA ARG A 14 2.90 1.25 -13.77
C ARG A 14 1.43 1.04 -13.39
N LYS A 15 1.05 -0.18 -13.00
CA LYS A 15 -0.30 -0.47 -12.49
C LYS A 15 -0.54 0.22 -11.16
N ALA A 16 0.40 0.16 -10.22
CA ALA A 16 0.28 0.83 -8.92
C ALA A 16 0.10 2.35 -9.09
N ARG A 17 0.82 2.98 -10.04
CA ARG A 17 0.61 4.39 -10.39
C ARG A 17 -0.83 4.68 -10.83
N ARG A 18 -1.39 3.87 -11.73
CA ARG A 18 -2.78 4.03 -12.17
C ARG A 18 -3.80 3.86 -11.04
N GLU A 19 -3.57 2.92 -10.12
CA GLU A 19 -4.45 2.77 -8.95
C GLU A 19 -4.35 3.97 -8.00
N LEU A 20 -3.15 4.54 -7.82
CA LEU A 20 -2.98 5.76 -7.03
C LEU A 20 -3.70 6.95 -7.66
N ASP A 21 -3.61 7.09 -8.99
CA ASP A 21 -4.32 8.14 -9.73
C ASP A 21 -5.84 8.00 -9.60
N ARG A 22 -6.36 6.76 -9.57
CA ARG A 22 -7.78 6.49 -9.31
C ARG A 22 -8.16 6.87 -7.88
N LEU A 23 -7.36 6.46 -6.90
CA LEU A 23 -7.57 6.83 -5.49
C LEU A 23 -7.60 8.36 -5.30
N ALA A 24 -6.73 9.09 -6.00
CA ALA A 24 -6.66 10.54 -5.94
C ALA A 24 -7.92 11.22 -6.52
N ARG A 25 -8.53 10.63 -7.54
CA ARG A 25 -9.73 11.16 -8.21
C ARG A 25 -11.01 10.79 -7.46
N GLU A 26 -11.06 9.56 -6.96
CA GLU A 26 -12.23 9.00 -6.29
C GLU A 26 -11.77 8.30 -5.00
N PRO A 27 -11.68 9.03 -3.87
CA PRO A 27 -11.30 8.44 -2.60
C PRO A 27 -12.32 7.39 -2.15
N SER A 28 -11.97 6.13 -2.29
CA SER A 28 -12.78 4.98 -1.86
C SER A 28 -11.90 3.92 -1.23
N ILE A 29 -12.49 3.13 -0.33
CA ILE A 29 -11.77 2.04 0.36
C ILE A 29 -11.29 0.97 -0.63
N ASP A 30 -12.08 0.70 -1.66
CA ASP A 30 -11.72 -0.21 -2.74
C ASP A 30 -10.48 0.27 -3.50
N HIS A 31 -10.37 1.58 -3.76
CA HIS A 31 -9.20 2.15 -4.45
C HIS A 31 -7.96 2.14 -3.56
N VAL A 32 -8.11 2.36 -2.25
CA VAL A 32 -7.04 2.15 -1.28
C VAL A 32 -6.55 0.70 -1.34
N PHE A 33 -7.45 -0.26 -1.27
CA PHE A 33 -7.11 -1.68 -1.32
C PHE A 33 -6.44 -2.08 -2.63
N ASN A 34 -7.02 -1.69 -3.76
CA ASN A 34 -6.46 -1.98 -5.08
C ASN A 34 -5.05 -1.42 -5.22
N PHE A 35 -4.82 -0.19 -4.73
CA PHE A 35 -3.49 0.40 -4.71
C PHE A 35 -2.51 -0.39 -3.85
N PHE A 36 -2.77 -0.57 -2.55
CA PHE A 36 -1.80 -1.18 -1.63
C PHE A 36 -1.55 -2.66 -1.94
N VAL A 37 -2.56 -3.40 -2.41
CA VAL A 37 -2.37 -4.77 -2.91
C VAL A 37 -1.46 -4.78 -4.13
N THR A 38 -1.69 -3.87 -5.08
CA THR A 38 -0.88 -3.76 -6.30
C THR A 38 0.56 -3.33 -5.97
N ALA A 39 0.74 -2.32 -5.09
CA ALA A 39 2.04 -1.82 -4.67
C ALA A 39 2.84 -2.88 -3.91
N HIS A 40 2.22 -3.60 -2.97
CA HIS A 40 2.88 -4.70 -2.27
C HIS A 40 3.31 -5.81 -3.25
N SER A 41 2.46 -6.12 -4.23
CA SER A 41 2.77 -7.14 -5.25
C SER A 41 3.99 -6.77 -6.10
N VAL A 42 4.37 -5.49 -6.24
CA VAL A 42 5.64 -5.11 -6.90
C VAL A 42 6.83 -5.84 -6.25
N THR A 43 6.83 -5.97 -4.92
CA THR A 43 7.92 -6.63 -4.18
C THR A 43 8.00 -8.15 -4.40
N ASP A 44 6.90 -8.77 -4.83
CA ASP A 44 6.88 -10.18 -5.20
C ASP A 44 7.55 -10.41 -6.55
N TYR A 45 7.36 -9.50 -7.51
CA TYR A 45 8.00 -9.54 -8.83
C TYR A 45 9.50 -9.19 -8.81
N LEU A 46 10.02 -8.72 -7.67
CA LEU A 46 11.45 -8.53 -7.46
C LEU A 46 12.18 -9.84 -7.13
N LYS A 47 11.45 -10.89 -6.74
CA LYS A 47 12.05 -12.19 -6.38
C LYS A 47 12.77 -12.81 -7.57
N GLY A 48 14.08 -13.01 -7.44
CA GLY A 48 14.92 -13.53 -8.52
C GLY A 48 15.29 -12.51 -9.60
N THR A 49 14.74 -11.29 -9.54
CA THR A 49 15.06 -10.17 -10.45
C THR A 49 16.18 -9.30 -9.89
N VAL A 50 16.23 -9.13 -8.56
CA VAL A 50 17.30 -8.42 -7.84
C VAL A 50 17.96 -9.36 -6.82
N ALA A 51 19.10 -8.94 -6.27
CA ALA A 51 19.75 -9.69 -5.20
C ALA A 51 18.82 -9.80 -3.98
N GLU A 52 18.77 -10.98 -3.35
CA GLU A 52 17.87 -11.20 -2.21
C GLU A 52 18.19 -10.27 -1.03
N ALA A 53 19.44 -9.85 -0.89
CA ALA A 53 19.85 -8.86 0.12
C ALA A 53 19.18 -7.49 -0.11
N ASP A 54 19.15 -7.01 -1.35
CA ASP A 54 18.54 -5.72 -1.70
C ASP A 54 17.01 -5.78 -1.54
N ARG A 55 16.41 -6.89 -1.96
CA ARG A 55 14.98 -7.15 -1.76
C ARG A 55 14.63 -7.21 -0.26
N SER A 56 15.44 -7.89 0.53
CA SER A 56 15.25 -8.00 1.99
C SER A 56 15.39 -6.64 2.67
N ALA A 57 16.35 -5.81 2.23
CA ALA A 57 16.52 -4.46 2.73
C ALA A 57 15.28 -3.60 2.42
N LEU A 58 14.76 -3.64 1.20
CA LEU A 58 13.52 -2.94 0.82
C LEU A 58 12.33 -3.39 1.67
N LEU A 59 12.17 -4.70 1.89
CA LEU A 59 11.08 -5.26 2.70
C LEU A 59 11.19 -4.92 4.20
N ALA A 60 12.38 -4.55 4.67
CA ALA A 60 12.60 -4.10 6.03
C ALA A 60 12.25 -2.61 6.24
N GLU A 61 12.04 -1.84 5.17
CA GLU A 61 11.73 -0.42 5.27
C GLU A 61 10.34 -0.18 5.89
N PRO A 62 10.20 0.81 6.79
CA PRO A 62 8.94 1.05 7.50
C PRO A 62 7.74 1.23 6.59
N ASP A 63 7.82 2.09 5.57
CA ASP A 63 6.69 2.35 4.65
C ASP A 63 6.32 1.09 3.83
N ILE A 64 7.27 0.21 3.53
CA ILE A 64 7.02 -1.06 2.82
C ILE A 64 6.39 -2.10 3.76
N GLN A 65 6.80 -2.14 5.03
CA GLN A 65 6.15 -2.97 6.05
C GLN A 65 4.70 -2.53 6.28
N LEU A 66 4.45 -1.23 6.41
CA LEU A 66 3.10 -0.69 6.56
C LEU A 66 2.25 -0.98 5.31
N CYS A 67 2.83 -0.90 4.11
CA CYS A 67 2.16 -1.26 2.86
C CYS A 67 1.75 -2.74 2.84
N ARG A 68 2.66 -3.62 3.29
CA ARG A 68 2.37 -5.05 3.47
C ARG A 68 1.25 -5.27 4.48
N ASP A 69 1.24 -4.54 5.60
CA ASP A 69 0.19 -4.64 6.60
C ASP A 69 -1.18 -4.25 6.01
N VAL A 70 -1.28 -3.11 5.31
CA VAL A 70 -2.53 -2.70 4.65
C VAL A 70 -2.96 -3.74 3.60
N SER A 71 -2.03 -4.24 2.79
CA SER A 71 -2.31 -5.27 1.77
C SER A 71 -2.81 -6.58 2.38
N ASN A 72 -2.17 -7.07 3.44
CA ASN A 72 -2.58 -8.29 4.13
C ASN A 72 -3.95 -8.12 4.78
N LYS A 73 -4.18 -6.99 5.44
CA LYS A 73 -5.49 -6.70 6.05
C LYS A 73 -6.58 -6.58 4.99
N ALA A 74 -6.29 -5.98 3.82
CA ALA A 74 -7.22 -5.92 2.71
C ALA A 74 -7.57 -7.31 2.16
N LYS A 75 -6.59 -8.21 2.04
CA LYS A 75 -6.77 -9.58 1.52
C LYS A 75 -7.45 -10.53 2.51
N HIS A 76 -7.11 -10.40 3.79
CA HIS A 76 -7.47 -11.38 4.82
C HIS A 76 -8.48 -10.86 5.85
N MET A 77 -8.88 -9.58 5.74
CA MET A 77 -9.73 -8.87 6.71
C MET A 77 -9.14 -8.81 8.13
N ARG A 78 -7.88 -9.24 8.30
CA ARG A 78 -7.09 -9.32 9.54
C ARG A 78 -5.60 -9.26 9.16
N LEU A 79 -4.76 -8.68 10.01
CA LEU A 79 -3.31 -8.88 9.93
C LEU A 79 -2.93 -10.29 10.40
N ASP A 80 -2.06 -10.95 9.64
CA ASP A 80 -1.58 -12.29 9.98
C ASP A 80 -0.68 -12.27 11.24
N ARG A 81 -0.90 -13.25 12.12
CA ARG A 81 -0.09 -13.68 13.28
C ARG A 81 0.85 -12.62 13.90
N GLY A 82 0.31 -11.78 14.78
CA GLY A 82 1.10 -11.13 15.85
C GLY A 82 1.19 -9.60 15.79
N ARG A 83 0.70 -8.94 14.73
CA ARG A 83 0.54 -7.48 14.70
C ARG A 83 -0.92 -7.09 14.93
N PRO A 84 -1.21 -6.16 15.85
CA PRO A 84 -2.58 -5.69 16.03
C PRO A 84 -3.01 -4.85 14.83
N ASP A 85 -4.29 -4.98 14.51
CA ASP A 85 -4.94 -4.45 13.33
C ASP A 85 -4.95 -2.90 13.32
N PRO A 86 -4.54 -2.23 12.22
CA PRO A 86 -4.70 -0.79 12.12
C PRO A 86 -6.19 -0.42 11.97
N ALA A 87 -6.54 0.79 12.39
CA ALA A 87 -7.91 1.31 12.46
C ALA A 87 -8.04 2.64 11.71
N THR A 88 -9.20 2.88 11.09
CA THR A 88 -9.51 4.18 10.49
C THR A 88 -9.83 5.20 11.57
N HIS A 89 -9.27 6.40 11.48
CA HIS A 89 -9.43 7.46 12.48
C HIS A 89 -10.05 8.72 11.83
N ARG A 90 -10.94 9.39 12.57
CA ARG A 90 -11.60 10.63 12.13
C ARG A 90 -11.00 11.83 12.88
N ALA A 91 -10.48 12.82 12.16
CA ALA A 91 -9.92 14.04 12.77
C ALA A 91 -10.98 15.05 13.27
N SER A 92 -12.18 14.60 13.66
CA SER A 92 -13.27 15.46 14.15
C SER A 92 -13.79 14.98 15.50
N GLY A 93 -13.08 15.30 16.60
CA GLY A 93 -13.59 15.32 17.99
C GLY A 93 -14.28 14.05 18.57
N ALA A 94 -14.46 12.99 17.81
CA ALA A 94 -15.22 11.80 18.16
C ALA A 94 -14.30 10.59 17.99
N LEU A 95 -13.87 10.07 19.13
CA LEU A 95 -13.07 8.85 19.25
C LEU A 95 -13.96 7.65 18.86
N GLY A 96 -13.93 7.25 17.60
CA GLY A 96 -14.68 6.11 17.08
C GLY A 96 -13.79 5.23 16.21
N SER A 97 -13.25 4.18 16.81
CA SER A 97 -12.34 3.20 16.19
C SER A 97 -13.13 2.14 15.43
N ALA A 98 -13.32 2.35 14.14
CA ALA A 98 -13.94 1.39 13.25
C ALA A 98 -12.86 0.57 12.50
N PRO A 99 -13.05 -0.75 12.29
CA PRO A 99 -12.14 -1.53 11.46
C PRO A 99 -12.03 -0.95 10.04
N PHE A 100 -10.85 -1.04 9.41
CA PHE A 100 -10.76 -0.84 7.96
C PHE A 100 -11.85 -1.64 7.27
N ASN A 101 -12.57 -1.01 6.33
CA ASN A 101 -13.71 -1.56 5.59
C ASN A 101 -15.10 -1.42 6.25
N THR A 102 -15.23 -0.74 7.38
CA THR A 102 -16.56 -0.49 8.00
C THR A 102 -17.06 0.94 7.86
N VAL A 103 -16.25 1.84 7.31
CA VAL A 103 -16.59 3.27 7.15
C VAL A 103 -16.14 3.78 5.79
N ALA A 104 -16.92 4.70 5.22
CA ALA A 104 -16.68 5.25 3.90
C ALA A 104 -15.65 6.39 3.98
N LEU A 105 -14.47 6.18 3.36
CA LEU A 105 -13.37 7.15 3.26
C LEU A 105 -13.77 8.52 2.63
N ASN A 106 -15.02 8.68 2.17
CA ASN A 106 -15.56 9.89 1.56
C ASN A 106 -16.10 10.92 2.57
N ALA A 107 -16.23 10.58 3.85
CA ALA A 107 -16.52 11.58 4.88
C ALA A 107 -15.23 12.34 5.23
N SER A 108 -15.29 13.68 5.23
CA SER A 108 -14.17 14.65 5.23
C SER A 108 -12.99 14.42 6.20
N GLY A 109 -13.07 13.50 7.15
CA GLY A 109 -12.02 13.16 8.13
C GLY A 109 -11.49 11.73 8.11
N GLU A 110 -11.99 10.82 7.24
CA GLU A 110 -11.69 9.37 7.32
C GLU A 110 -10.52 8.91 6.45
N ARG A 111 -9.70 9.83 5.95
CA ARG A 111 -8.52 9.50 5.11
C ARG A 111 -7.31 8.97 5.91
N TRP A 112 -7.43 8.92 7.23
CA TRP A 112 -6.34 8.62 8.14
C TRP A 112 -6.46 7.22 8.73
N VAL A 113 -5.32 6.57 8.85
CA VAL A 113 -5.19 5.25 9.44
C VAL A 113 -4.18 5.32 10.55
N ARG A 114 -4.55 4.75 11.69
CA ARG A 114 -3.68 4.62 12.85
C ARG A 114 -3.35 3.15 13.12
N TRP A 115 -2.07 2.86 13.29
CA TRP A 115 -1.56 1.59 13.80
C TRP A 115 -1.52 1.60 15.34
N PRO A 116 -1.47 0.42 15.97
CA PRO A 116 -1.47 0.29 17.44
C PRO A 116 -0.27 0.94 18.14
N ASP A 117 0.84 1.10 17.43
CA ASP A 117 2.04 1.80 17.90
C ASP A 117 1.89 3.33 17.92
N GLY A 118 0.74 3.84 17.47
CA GLY A 118 0.45 5.27 17.35
C GLY A 118 0.80 5.87 15.99
N THR A 119 1.38 5.09 15.06
CA THR A 119 1.68 5.56 13.71
C THR A 119 0.39 5.93 12.99
N GLU A 120 0.27 7.19 12.56
CA GLU A 120 -0.91 7.69 11.85
C GLU A 120 -0.51 8.25 10.48
N VAL A 121 -1.17 7.79 9.43
CA VAL A 121 -0.88 8.21 8.06
C VAL A 121 -2.15 8.47 7.27
N GLU A 122 -2.12 9.49 6.42
CA GLU A 122 -3.16 9.75 5.42
C GLU A 122 -2.91 8.85 4.20
N MET A 123 -3.93 8.11 3.75
CA MET A 123 -3.78 7.01 2.78
C MET A 123 -3.25 7.44 1.42
N GLN A 124 -3.65 8.60 0.91
CA GLN A 124 -3.17 9.09 -0.39
C GLN A 124 -1.70 9.52 -0.33
N SER A 125 -1.34 10.27 0.70
CA SER A 125 0.03 10.72 0.97
C SER A 125 0.94 9.53 1.26
N PHE A 126 0.46 8.56 2.02
CA PHE A 126 1.18 7.31 2.27
C PHE A 126 1.39 6.52 0.97
N GLY A 127 0.35 6.36 0.15
CA GLY A 127 0.46 5.68 -1.14
C GLY A 127 1.46 6.37 -2.08
N THR A 128 1.51 7.70 -2.05
CA THR A 128 2.49 8.48 -2.80
C THR A 128 3.92 8.18 -2.39
N ARG A 129 4.21 8.11 -1.07
CA ARG A 129 5.55 7.75 -0.56
C ARG A 129 5.96 6.34 -0.93
N VAL A 130 5.06 5.36 -0.75
CA VAL A 130 5.31 3.96 -1.12
C VAL A 130 5.64 3.86 -2.62
N LEU A 131 4.86 4.51 -3.47
CA LEU A 131 5.06 4.47 -4.90
C LEU A 131 6.38 5.13 -5.33
N ALA A 132 6.69 6.30 -4.77
CA ALA A 132 7.96 6.99 -5.02
C ALA A 132 9.16 6.14 -4.59
N ARG A 133 9.05 5.45 -3.44
CA ARG A 133 10.13 4.58 -2.95
C ARG A 133 10.34 3.37 -3.85
N LEU A 134 9.27 2.72 -4.28
CA LEU A 134 9.34 1.60 -5.23
C LEU A 134 9.93 2.04 -6.57
N GLU A 135 9.53 3.20 -7.08
CA GLU A 135 10.08 3.79 -8.31
C GLU A 135 11.58 4.03 -8.19
N GLN A 136 12.03 4.69 -7.11
CA GLN A 136 13.45 4.89 -6.84
C GLN A 136 14.23 3.58 -6.78
N PHE A 137 13.69 2.56 -6.11
CA PHE A 137 14.32 1.24 -6.04
C PHE A 137 14.45 0.62 -7.43
N LEU A 138 13.35 0.55 -8.20
CA LEU A 138 13.38 -0.04 -9.54
C LEU A 138 14.32 0.73 -10.48
N THR A 139 14.40 2.06 -10.40
CA THR A 139 15.35 2.86 -11.17
C THR A 139 16.80 2.61 -10.76
N ALA A 140 17.09 2.52 -9.46
CA ALA A 140 18.44 2.21 -8.97
C ALA A 140 18.94 0.83 -9.44
N HIS A 141 18.03 -0.10 -9.67
CA HIS A 141 18.33 -1.44 -10.20
C HIS A 141 18.18 -1.56 -11.74
N GLY A 142 17.91 -0.46 -12.45
CA GLY A 142 17.78 -0.46 -13.92
C GLY A 142 16.53 -1.19 -14.46
N ILE A 143 15.52 -1.39 -13.61
CA ILE A 143 14.27 -2.09 -13.94
C ILE A 143 13.21 -1.11 -14.48
N ALA A 144 13.21 0.12 -13.99
CA ALA A 144 12.32 1.18 -14.45
C ALA A 144 13.12 2.42 -14.87
N SER A 145 12.68 3.05 -15.97
CA SER A 145 13.22 4.28 -16.53
C SER A 145 12.17 5.37 -16.58
#